data_AF-D3D621-F1
#
_entry.id   AF-D3D621-F1
#
_cell.length_a   1.000
_cell.length_b   1.000
_cell.length_c   1.000
_cell.angle_alpha   90.00
_cell.angle_beta   90.00
_cell.angle_gamma   90.00
#
_symmetry.space_group_name_H-M   'P 1'
#
loop_
_entity.id
_entity.type
_entity.pdbx_description
1 polymer ?
#
loop_
_entity_poly.entity_id
_entity_poly.type
_entity_poly.pdbx_seq_one_letter_code
_entity_poly.pdbx_strand_id
1 'polypeptide(L)'
;MASGLPSRGFAVPARAAGAVRVAFGAVGVAGAVGVTARWLWAVGWRRPVPSARPEGGRVPRLAAIRATTQGWMRVNGFRRTSAGIELRLPRLESTLLTELLEQVDGLLQPPPVDDPLEALVGLRDTAPPPPEDPAVARLLPDPYPDDPMASGDFRRRRTDEALAHKRDAAARVLAAVPAPGDVLLLDEAAAQDWLTVLNDLRLVLGTRLGLTDDESTEELDRLSPDDPRLPMAAVYSFLTELLDELTRTLL
;
A
#
# COMPACT_ATOMS: atom_id res chain seq x y z
N MET A 1 74.08 -11.03 -42.88
CA MET A 1 73.05 -11.89 -42.28
C MET A 1 72.10 -10.98 -41.52
N ALA A 2 70.97 -10.67 -42.15
CA ALA A 2 69.93 -9.79 -41.64
C ALA A 2 68.76 -10.65 -41.15
N SER A 3 68.22 -10.34 -39.98
CA SER A 3 66.92 -10.83 -39.53
C SER A 3 66.29 -9.76 -38.66
N GLY A 4 65.66 -8.80 -39.35
CA GLY A 4 64.76 -7.83 -38.75
C GLY A 4 63.41 -8.50 -38.47
N LEU A 5 62.96 -8.41 -37.23
CA LEU A 5 61.61 -8.77 -36.81
C LEU A 5 60.65 -7.62 -37.22
N PRO A 6 59.58 -7.88 -37.97
CA PRO A 6 58.61 -6.84 -38.31
C PRO A 6 57.66 -6.59 -37.14
N SER A 7 57.75 -5.36 -36.62
CA SER A 7 56.73 -4.68 -35.83
C SER A 7 55.43 -4.56 -36.63
N ARG A 8 54.45 -5.42 -36.34
CA ARG A 8 53.08 -5.25 -36.83
C ARG A 8 52.37 -4.20 -35.98
N GLY A 9 52.30 -2.99 -36.53
CA GLY A 9 51.35 -1.98 -36.11
C GLY A 9 49.93 -2.44 -36.39
N PHE A 10 49.06 -2.29 -35.41
CA PHE A 10 47.63 -2.15 -35.65
C PHE A 10 47.31 -0.66 -35.63
N ALA A 11 47.13 -0.12 -36.83
CA ALA A 11 46.56 1.20 -37.04
C ALA A 11 45.10 1.19 -36.57
N VAL A 12 44.78 2.09 -35.65
CA VAL A 12 43.40 2.45 -35.31
C VAL A 12 42.86 3.30 -36.46
N PRO A 13 41.81 2.89 -37.19
CA PRO A 13 41.15 3.80 -38.12
C PRO A 13 40.34 4.83 -37.33
N ALA A 14 40.75 6.09 -37.45
CA ALA A 14 39.99 7.26 -37.04
C ALA A 14 39.15 7.80 -38.22
N ARG A 15 37.97 8.35 -37.88
CA ARG A 15 36.91 9.00 -38.70
C ARG A 15 35.80 8.03 -39.17
N ALA A 16 34.52 8.38 -39.12
CA ALA A 16 33.90 9.71 -39.14
C ALA A 16 32.71 9.83 -38.19
N ALA A 17 32.50 11.07 -37.72
CA ALA A 17 31.39 11.51 -36.91
C ALA A 17 30.05 11.30 -37.63
N GLY A 18 29.27 10.34 -37.16
CA GLY A 18 27.82 10.28 -37.37
C GLY A 18 27.15 10.71 -36.07
N ALA A 19 26.67 11.95 -36.01
CA ALA A 19 25.84 12.43 -34.92
C ALA A 19 24.52 11.65 -34.91
N VAL A 20 24.45 10.59 -34.11
CA VAL A 20 23.17 9.99 -33.74
C VAL A 20 22.55 10.90 -32.70
N ARG A 21 21.67 11.80 -33.15
CA ARG A 21 20.66 12.43 -32.30
C ARG A 21 19.73 11.32 -31.81
N VAL A 22 20.08 10.68 -30.70
CA VAL A 22 19.10 9.95 -29.89
C VAL A 22 18.39 11.00 -29.07
N ALA A 23 17.08 11.10 -29.29
CA ALA A 23 16.20 12.06 -28.66
C ALA A 23 16.35 12.00 -27.12
N PHE A 24 16.38 13.19 -26.52
CA PHE A 24 16.18 13.37 -25.09
C PHE A 24 14.85 12.72 -24.69
N GLY A 25 14.96 11.58 -24.01
CA GLY A 25 13.88 10.88 -23.33
C GLY A 25 14.42 10.27 -22.04
N ALA A 26 15.20 11.08 -21.32
CA ALA A 26 15.84 10.72 -20.06
C ALA A 26 14.95 11.17 -18.91
N VAL A 27 14.07 10.29 -18.43
CA VAL A 27 13.90 10.03 -16.98
C VAL A 27 13.57 8.55 -16.85
N GLY A 28 14.60 7.73 -16.66
CA GLY A 28 14.43 6.33 -16.28
C GLY A 28 13.73 6.24 -14.92
N VAL A 29 12.80 5.29 -14.81
CA VAL A 29 11.99 4.97 -13.62
C VAL A 29 12.83 4.53 -12.39
N ALA A 30 14.16 4.57 -12.49
CA ALA A 30 15.06 4.58 -11.33
C ALA A 30 14.83 5.80 -10.40
N GLY A 31 14.06 6.81 -10.82
CA GLY A 31 13.70 7.98 -9.99
C GLY A 31 12.28 7.98 -9.39
N ALA A 32 11.35 7.15 -9.87
CA ALA A 32 9.91 7.31 -9.57
C ALA A 32 9.31 6.29 -8.60
N VAL A 33 10.01 5.21 -8.27
CA VAL A 33 9.59 4.28 -7.18
C VAL A 33 10.80 3.93 -6.33
N GLY A 34 11.26 4.93 -5.59
CA GLY A 34 12.02 4.75 -4.36
C GLY A 34 11.09 4.67 -3.15
N VAL A 35 9.92 4.03 -3.27
CA VAL A 35 9.06 3.72 -2.12
C VAL A 35 9.71 2.55 -1.38
N THR A 36 10.78 2.86 -0.67
CA THR A 36 11.22 2.04 0.46
C THR A 36 10.38 2.46 1.66
N ALA A 37 10.11 1.58 2.62
CA ALA A 37 9.46 1.91 3.90
C ALA A 37 9.98 3.22 4.56
N ARG A 38 11.25 3.59 4.30
CA ARG A 38 11.88 4.86 4.73
C ARG A 38 11.21 6.12 4.15
N TRP A 39 10.57 6.04 2.98
CA TRP A 39 9.88 7.15 2.32
C TRP A 39 8.44 7.34 2.85
N LEU A 40 7.70 6.25 3.11
CA LEU A 40 6.41 6.32 3.83
C LEU A 40 6.59 6.84 5.27
N TRP A 41 7.70 6.48 5.93
CA TRP A 41 8.13 7.07 7.19
C TRP A 41 8.47 8.57 7.06
N ALA A 42 9.11 9.01 5.97
CA ALA A 42 9.54 10.39 5.77
C ALA A 42 8.41 11.34 5.31
N VAL A 43 7.40 10.84 4.60
CA VAL A 43 6.28 11.64 4.03
C VAL A 43 5.08 11.72 4.98
N GLY A 44 5.19 11.15 6.18
CA GLY A 44 4.26 11.45 7.26
C GLY A 44 3.05 10.53 7.33
N TRP A 45 3.29 9.23 7.47
CA TRP A 45 2.28 8.26 7.95
C TRP A 45 1.50 8.72 9.21
N ARG A 46 2.03 9.69 9.96
CA ARG A 46 1.43 10.30 11.16
C ARG A 46 0.76 11.68 10.95
N ARG A 47 0.80 12.28 9.75
CA ARG A 47 0.23 13.63 9.51
C ARG A 47 -0.52 13.70 8.17
N PRO A 48 -1.65 14.43 8.08
CA PRO A 48 -2.29 14.69 6.80
C PRO A 48 -1.35 15.46 5.86
N VAL A 49 -1.32 15.09 4.58
CA VAL A 49 -0.56 15.81 3.55
C VAL A 49 -1.32 17.08 3.17
N PRO A 50 -0.72 18.29 3.25
CA PRO A 50 -1.42 19.52 2.90
C PRO A 50 -1.74 19.58 1.40
N SER A 51 -2.98 19.89 1.06
CA SER A 51 -3.43 20.14 -0.32
C SER A 51 -2.97 21.53 -0.78
N ALA A 52 -1.91 21.64 -1.57
CA ALA A 52 -1.56 22.86 -2.28
C ALA A 52 -1.75 22.67 -3.79
N ARG A 53 -2.67 23.43 -4.40
CA ARG A 53 -2.85 23.48 -5.86
C ARG A 53 -1.70 24.26 -6.50
N PRO A 54 -1.00 23.74 -7.52
CA PRO A 54 -0.16 24.56 -8.37
C PRO A 54 -0.96 25.15 -9.54
N GLU A 55 -0.76 26.44 -9.80
CA GLU A 55 -1.30 27.14 -10.96
C GLU A 55 -0.56 26.76 -12.25
N GLY A 56 -1.33 26.43 -13.30
CA GLY A 56 -1.02 26.80 -14.68
C GLY A 56 0.16 26.11 -15.38
N GLY A 57 -0.05 24.88 -15.86
CA GLY A 57 0.79 24.26 -16.90
C GLY A 57 -0.01 23.28 -17.75
N ARG A 58 0.14 23.29 -19.07
CA ARG A 58 -0.44 22.27 -19.96
C ARG A 58 0.38 20.98 -19.80
N VAL A 59 -0.08 20.08 -18.95
CA VAL A 59 0.55 18.79 -18.65
C VAL A 59 -0.35 17.63 -19.10
N PRO A 60 0.26 16.50 -19.55
CA PRO A 60 -0.49 15.33 -19.98
C PRO A 60 -1.37 14.78 -18.83
N ARG A 61 -2.62 14.43 -19.17
CA ARG A 61 -3.63 13.89 -18.23
C ARG A 61 -3.14 12.60 -17.57
N LEU A 62 -3.48 12.38 -16.30
CA LEU A 62 -3.23 11.13 -15.57
C LEU A 62 -3.77 9.88 -16.24
N ALA A 63 -4.72 9.98 -17.18
CA ALA A 63 -5.06 8.87 -18.06
C ALA A 63 -3.79 8.26 -18.71
N ALA A 64 -2.74 9.04 -18.95
CA ALA A 64 -1.45 8.58 -19.46
C ALA A 64 -0.58 7.89 -18.39
N ILE A 65 -0.61 8.35 -17.13
CA ILE A 65 0.10 7.69 -16.01
C ILE A 65 -0.65 6.41 -15.61
N ARG A 66 -1.97 6.47 -15.52
CA ARG A 66 -2.87 5.33 -15.36
C ARG A 66 -2.69 4.35 -16.50
N ALA A 67 -2.48 4.76 -17.75
CA ALA A 67 -2.19 3.84 -18.86
C ALA A 67 -0.78 3.20 -18.78
N THR A 68 0.23 3.91 -18.27
CA THR A 68 1.58 3.35 -18.10
C THR A 68 1.72 2.50 -16.83
N THR A 69 0.93 2.74 -15.77
CA THR A 69 0.83 1.85 -14.61
C THR A 69 -0.18 0.72 -14.83
N GLN A 70 -1.37 0.95 -15.40
CA GLN A 70 -2.34 -0.12 -15.77
C GLN A 70 -1.80 -1.10 -16.82
N GLY A 71 -0.87 -0.65 -17.67
CA GLY A 71 -0.19 -1.55 -18.61
C GLY A 71 0.61 -2.65 -17.92
N TRP A 72 1.11 -2.40 -16.70
CA TRP A 72 1.98 -3.30 -15.94
C TRP A 72 1.31 -3.83 -14.65
N MET A 73 0.27 -3.15 -14.14
CA MET A 73 -0.71 -3.60 -13.14
C MET A 73 -1.88 -4.29 -13.84
N ARG A 74 -1.64 -5.34 -14.62
CA ARG A 74 -2.69 -6.30 -14.95
C ARG A 74 -2.68 -7.35 -13.85
N VAL A 75 -3.31 -7.02 -12.74
CA VAL A 75 -3.47 -7.92 -11.59
C VAL A 75 -4.46 -9.02 -12.02
N ASN A 76 -3.93 -10.20 -12.33
CA ASN A 76 -4.65 -11.46 -12.20
C ASN A 76 -4.22 -12.03 -10.83
N GLY A 77 -4.54 -11.30 -9.77
CA GLY A 77 -4.09 -11.61 -8.42
C GLY A 77 -4.80 -12.85 -7.95
N PHE A 78 -6.13 -12.85 -8.02
CA PHE A 78 -6.97 -13.93 -7.55
C PHE A 78 -7.60 -14.72 -8.70
N ARG A 79 -7.60 -16.04 -8.55
CA ARG A 79 -8.27 -16.94 -9.48
C ARG A 79 -8.96 -18.06 -8.75
N ARG A 80 -10.26 -18.23 -8.98
CA ARG A 80 -10.99 -19.40 -8.50
C ARG A 80 -10.56 -20.65 -9.25
N THR A 81 -10.26 -21.70 -8.51
CA THR A 81 -9.93 -23.03 -9.03
C THR A 81 -10.78 -24.08 -8.31
N SER A 82 -10.69 -25.34 -8.74
CA SER A 82 -11.34 -26.44 -8.03
C SER A 82 -10.73 -26.73 -6.65
N ALA A 83 -9.50 -26.25 -6.39
CA ALA A 83 -8.78 -26.49 -5.14
C ALA A 83 -8.94 -25.34 -4.12
N GLY A 84 -9.50 -24.20 -4.53
CA GLY A 84 -9.60 -22.99 -3.72
C GLY A 84 -9.35 -21.73 -4.55
N ILE A 85 -8.96 -20.64 -3.89
CA ILE A 85 -8.63 -19.38 -4.55
C ILE A 85 -7.11 -19.27 -4.64
N GLU A 86 -6.56 -19.26 -5.85
CA GLU A 86 -5.13 -18.99 -6.06
C GLU A 86 -4.87 -17.48 -6.00
N LEU A 87 -3.86 -17.07 -5.25
CA LEU A 87 -3.28 -15.74 -5.26
C LEU A 87 -1.87 -15.78 -5.86
N ARG A 88 -1.60 -14.88 -6.81
CA ARG A 88 -0.25 -14.64 -7.36
C ARG A 88 0.10 -13.17 -7.27
N LEU A 89 1.20 -12.86 -6.60
CA LEU A 89 1.71 -11.49 -6.48
C LEU A 89 3.11 -11.39 -7.13
N PRO A 90 3.33 -10.41 -8.01
CA PRO A 90 4.66 -9.97 -8.42
C PRO A 90 5.52 -9.56 -7.22
N ARG A 91 6.84 -9.62 -7.40
CA ARG A 91 7.82 -9.29 -6.34
C ARG A 91 7.54 -7.98 -5.62
N LEU A 92 7.28 -6.92 -6.39
CA LEU A 92 7.07 -5.58 -5.85
C LEU A 92 5.81 -5.54 -4.97
N GLU A 93 4.74 -6.21 -5.40
CA GLU A 93 3.46 -6.24 -4.68
C GLU A 93 3.56 -7.07 -3.40
N SER A 94 4.24 -8.22 -3.43
CA SER A 94 4.52 -8.99 -2.20
C SER A 94 5.31 -8.16 -1.18
N THR A 95 6.39 -7.50 -1.61
CA THR A 95 7.20 -6.64 -0.72
C THR A 95 6.39 -5.47 -0.16
N LEU A 96 5.64 -4.76 -1.02
CA LEU A 96 4.78 -3.66 -0.61
C LEU A 96 3.74 -4.11 0.41
N LEU A 97 3.08 -5.24 0.18
CA LEU A 97 2.07 -5.77 1.08
C LEU A 97 2.66 -6.16 2.43
N THR A 98 3.80 -6.88 2.45
CA THR A 98 4.54 -7.19 3.68
C THR A 98 4.85 -5.92 4.48
N GLU A 99 5.38 -4.88 3.83
CA GLU A 99 5.72 -3.61 4.50
C GLU A 99 4.48 -2.89 5.07
N LEU A 100 3.35 -2.93 4.36
CA LEU A 100 2.11 -2.31 4.83
C LEU A 100 1.52 -3.07 6.02
N LEU A 101 1.59 -4.40 6.02
CA LEU A 101 1.11 -5.25 7.11
C LEU A 101 1.89 -5.02 8.40
N GLU A 102 3.22 -4.94 8.31
CA GLU A 102 4.08 -4.60 9.45
C GLU A 102 3.76 -3.22 10.04
N GLN A 103 3.44 -2.23 9.18
CA GLN A 103 3.04 -0.90 9.62
C GLN A 103 1.67 -0.88 10.30
N VAL A 104 0.69 -1.64 9.76
CA VAL A 104 -0.64 -1.75 10.36
C VAL A 104 -0.61 -2.50 11.69
N ASP A 105 0.26 -3.49 11.86
CA ASP A 105 0.47 -4.11 13.17
C ASP A 105 0.87 -3.09 14.24
N GLY A 106 1.81 -2.19 13.92
CA GLY A 106 2.19 -1.10 14.83
C GLY A 106 1.05 -0.11 15.12
N LEU A 107 0.17 0.13 14.15
CA LEU A 107 -0.97 1.02 14.28
C LEU A 107 -2.09 0.44 15.15
N LEU A 108 -2.28 -0.87 15.09
CA LEU A 108 -3.36 -1.59 15.78
C LEU A 108 -2.96 -2.07 17.18
N GLN A 109 -1.83 -1.62 17.73
CA GLN A 109 -1.46 -1.95 19.10
C GLN A 109 -2.52 -1.41 20.07
N PRO A 110 -3.03 -2.22 21.00
CA PRO A 110 -4.00 -1.75 21.99
C PRO A 110 -3.36 -0.69 22.90
N PRO A 111 -4.14 0.32 23.34
CA PRO A 111 -3.64 1.29 24.30
C PRO A 111 -3.26 0.56 25.60
N PRO A 112 -2.20 1.03 26.30
CA PRO A 112 -1.77 0.40 27.53
C PRO A 112 -2.92 0.36 28.55
N VAL A 113 -2.88 -0.66 29.41
CA VAL A 113 -3.81 -0.83 30.52
C VAL A 113 -3.08 -0.39 31.79
N ASP A 114 -3.58 0.67 32.43
CA ASP A 114 -2.94 1.25 33.62
C ASP A 114 -3.13 0.38 34.88
N ASP A 115 -4.27 -0.32 34.98
CA ASP A 115 -4.57 -1.20 36.13
C ASP A 115 -3.93 -2.59 35.97
N PRO A 116 -3.06 -3.03 36.90
CA PRO A 116 -2.41 -4.33 36.83
C PRO A 116 -3.37 -5.53 36.85
N LEU A 117 -4.52 -5.41 37.52
CA LEU A 117 -5.53 -6.47 37.57
C LEU A 117 -6.23 -6.57 36.21
N GLU A 118 -6.68 -5.45 35.64
CA GLU A 118 -7.28 -5.42 34.30
C GLU A 118 -6.32 -6.01 33.25
N ALA A 119 -5.03 -5.67 33.33
CA ALA A 119 -4.00 -6.21 32.45
C ALA A 119 -3.83 -7.74 32.60
N LEU A 120 -3.98 -8.28 33.82
CA LEU A 120 -3.87 -9.71 34.08
C LEU A 120 -5.11 -10.49 33.60
N VAL A 121 -6.32 -9.91 33.74
CA VAL A 121 -7.57 -10.59 33.39
C VAL A 121 -8.02 -10.34 31.94
N GLY A 122 -7.47 -9.31 31.28
CA GLY A 122 -7.88 -8.92 29.91
C GLY A 122 -9.29 -8.33 29.84
N LEU A 123 -9.79 -7.79 30.95
CA LEU A 123 -11.12 -7.18 31.06
C LEU A 123 -10.96 -5.78 31.62
N ARG A 124 -11.40 -4.78 30.86
CA ARG A 124 -11.41 -3.38 31.30
C ARG A 124 -12.70 -3.04 32.02
N ASP A 125 -12.57 -2.40 33.18
CA ASP A 125 -13.68 -1.74 33.89
C ASP A 125 -13.80 -0.27 33.44
N THR A 126 -12.69 0.33 33.01
CA THR A 126 -12.67 1.68 32.42
C THR A 126 -12.62 1.64 30.89
N ALA A 127 -13.48 2.42 30.22
CA ALA A 127 -13.45 2.53 28.77
C ALA A 127 -12.13 3.15 28.29
N PRO A 128 -11.46 2.59 27.27
CA PRO A 128 -10.33 3.27 26.67
C PRO A 128 -10.76 4.60 26.06
N PRO A 129 -9.87 5.60 25.99
CA PRO A 129 -10.16 6.85 25.31
C PRO A 129 -10.49 6.59 23.83
N PRO A 130 -11.29 7.45 23.18
CA PRO A 130 -11.46 7.40 21.73
C PRO A 130 -10.10 7.39 21.01
N PRO A 131 -9.95 6.68 19.89
CA PRO A 131 -8.69 6.68 19.14
C PRO A 131 -8.32 8.09 18.68
N GLU A 132 -7.11 8.55 19.04
CA GLU A 132 -6.59 9.86 18.60
C GLU A 132 -6.27 9.88 17.11
N ASP A 133 -5.91 8.71 16.57
CA ASP A 133 -5.57 8.55 15.17
C ASP A 133 -6.85 8.37 14.33
N PRO A 134 -7.13 9.24 13.34
CA PRO A 134 -8.34 9.14 12.54
C PRO A 134 -8.42 7.84 11.71
N ALA A 135 -7.26 7.24 11.35
CA ALA A 135 -7.25 5.96 10.66
C ALA A 135 -7.73 4.83 11.58
N VAL A 136 -7.27 4.83 12.85
CA VAL A 136 -7.74 3.85 13.85
C VAL A 136 -9.22 4.09 14.18
N ALA A 137 -9.65 5.35 14.31
CA ALA A 137 -11.06 5.68 14.51
C ALA A 137 -11.94 5.17 13.35
N ARG A 138 -11.45 5.20 12.10
CA ARG A 138 -12.16 4.65 10.94
C ARG A 138 -12.21 3.11 10.95
N LEU A 139 -11.21 2.44 11.51
CA LEU A 139 -11.19 0.98 11.69
C LEU A 139 -12.03 0.50 12.87
N LEU A 140 -12.25 1.37 13.87
CA LEU A 140 -13.03 1.12 15.08
C LEU A 140 -14.19 2.14 15.18
N PRO A 141 -15.18 2.08 14.29
CA PRO A 141 -16.25 3.06 14.25
C PRO A 141 -17.09 3.04 15.53
N ASP A 142 -17.49 4.23 15.98
CA ASP A 142 -18.40 4.40 17.11
C ASP A 142 -19.86 4.29 16.61
N PRO A 143 -20.63 3.28 17.03
CA PRO A 143 -22.01 3.13 16.60
C PRO A 143 -22.99 4.09 17.32
N TYR A 144 -22.54 4.78 18.37
CA TYR A 144 -23.40 5.62 19.22
C TYR A 144 -22.89 7.07 19.31
N PRO A 145 -22.61 7.77 18.19
CA PRO A 145 -21.95 9.09 18.21
C PRO A 145 -22.68 10.16 19.04
N ASP A 146 -24.01 10.02 19.20
CA ASP A 146 -24.86 10.95 19.95
C ASP A 146 -25.10 10.54 21.42
N ASP A 147 -24.55 9.40 21.88
CA ASP A 147 -24.68 8.90 23.26
C ASP A 147 -23.31 8.55 23.87
N PRO A 148 -22.65 9.51 24.54
CA PRO A 148 -21.32 9.31 25.12
C PRO A 148 -21.24 8.15 26.13
N MET A 149 -22.33 7.85 26.83
CA MET A 149 -22.38 6.75 27.80
C MET A 149 -22.36 5.41 27.07
N ALA A 150 -23.23 5.25 26.06
CA ALA A 150 -23.28 4.06 25.23
C ALA A 150 -21.96 3.85 24.45
N SER A 151 -21.36 4.92 23.92
CA SER A 151 -20.05 4.87 23.27
C SER A 151 -18.93 4.39 24.20
N GLY A 152 -18.90 4.90 25.44
CA GLY A 152 -17.95 4.44 26.45
C GLY A 152 -18.13 2.96 26.78
N ASP A 153 -19.38 2.53 26.98
CA ASP A 153 -19.76 1.15 27.21
C ASP A 153 -19.36 0.21 26.06
N PHE A 154 -19.54 0.67 24.81
CA PHE A 154 -19.15 -0.07 23.63
C PHE A 154 -17.63 -0.23 23.54
N ARG A 155 -16.87 0.86 23.70
CA ARG A 155 -15.40 0.82 23.68
C ARG A 155 -14.83 -0.09 24.76
N ARG A 156 -15.33 0.01 26.00
CA ARG A 156 -14.91 -0.84 27.11
C ARG A 156 -15.05 -2.33 26.77
N ARG A 157 -16.13 -2.72 26.10
CA ARG A 157 -16.44 -4.13 25.81
C ARG A 157 -15.81 -4.66 24.52
N ARG A 158 -15.52 -3.80 23.53
CA ARG A 158 -15.22 -4.25 22.16
C ARG A 158 -13.88 -3.80 21.59
N THR A 159 -13.26 -2.74 22.11
CA THR A 159 -12.03 -2.20 21.51
C THR A 159 -10.90 -3.23 21.48
N ASP A 160 -10.61 -3.89 22.61
CA ASP A 160 -9.51 -4.86 22.68
C ASP A 160 -9.79 -6.11 21.83
N GLU A 161 -11.03 -6.61 21.83
CA GLU A 161 -11.46 -7.75 20.99
C GLU A 161 -11.31 -7.42 19.49
N ALA A 162 -11.79 -6.24 19.07
CA ALA A 162 -11.70 -5.82 17.67
C ALA A 162 -10.26 -5.62 17.21
N LEU A 163 -9.41 -5.04 18.07
CA LEU A 163 -7.98 -4.91 17.80
C LEU A 163 -7.29 -6.27 17.71
N ALA A 164 -7.54 -7.17 18.65
CA ALA A 164 -6.99 -8.52 18.63
C ALA A 164 -7.38 -9.26 17.33
N HIS A 165 -8.67 -9.24 16.97
CA HIS A 165 -9.15 -9.88 15.76
C HIS A 165 -8.46 -9.35 14.48
N LYS A 166 -8.35 -8.02 14.34
CA LYS A 166 -7.68 -7.40 13.18
C LYS A 166 -6.18 -7.72 13.13
N ARG A 167 -5.51 -7.70 14.28
CA ARG A 167 -4.09 -8.07 14.40
C ARG A 167 -3.84 -9.52 14.05
N ASP A 168 -4.67 -10.43 14.54
CA ASP A 168 -4.55 -11.85 14.27
C ASP A 168 -4.76 -12.16 12.79
N ALA A 169 -5.74 -11.51 12.14
CA ALA A 169 -5.93 -11.60 10.70
C ALA A 169 -4.71 -11.05 9.93
N ALA A 170 -4.20 -9.87 10.31
CA ALA A 170 -3.00 -9.28 9.70
C ALA A 170 -1.77 -10.18 9.85
N ALA A 171 -1.57 -10.80 11.02
CA ALA A 171 -0.47 -11.72 11.27
C ALA A 171 -0.58 -13.00 10.42
N ARG A 172 -1.78 -13.58 10.28
CA ARG A 172 -2.02 -14.74 9.41
C ARG A 172 -1.77 -14.39 7.94
N VAL A 173 -2.25 -13.24 7.47
CA VAL A 173 -2.00 -12.75 6.10
C VAL A 173 -0.52 -12.51 5.88
N LEU A 174 0.17 -11.85 6.81
CA LEU A 174 1.61 -11.59 6.74
C LEU A 174 2.42 -12.89 6.61
N ALA A 175 2.09 -13.90 7.41
CA ALA A 175 2.73 -15.21 7.35
C ALA A 175 2.44 -15.96 6.03
N ALA A 176 1.33 -15.64 5.36
CA ALA A 176 0.87 -16.29 4.14
C ALA A 176 1.28 -15.56 2.85
N VAL A 177 1.80 -14.32 2.91
CA VAL A 177 2.19 -13.57 1.70
C VAL A 177 3.15 -14.43 0.86
N PRO A 178 2.80 -14.76 -0.40
CA PRO A 178 3.62 -15.65 -1.20
C PRO A 178 4.96 -14.98 -1.51
N ALA A 179 6.02 -15.79 -1.51
CA ALA A 179 7.29 -15.34 -2.04
C ALA A 179 7.12 -14.92 -3.51
N PRO A 180 7.95 -13.98 -4.01
CA PRO A 180 7.83 -13.48 -5.37
C PRO A 180 7.76 -14.59 -6.44
N GLY A 181 6.64 -14.66 -7.16
CA GLY A 181 6.42 -15.65 -8.22
C GLY A 181 5.78 -16.97 -7.77
N ASP A 182 5.59 -17.18 -6.47
CA ASP A 182 4.88 -18.33 -5.94
C ASP A 182 3.37 -18.12 -5.96
N VAL A 183 2.65 -19.24 -5.86
CA VAL A 183 1.18 -19.27 -5.81
C VAL A 183 0.75 -19.60 -4.39
N LEU A 184 -0.05 -18.74 -3.79
CA LEU A 184 -0.74 -19.02 -2.53
C LEU A 184 -2.11 -19.61 -2.84
N LEU A 185 -2.48 -20.73 -2.19
CA LEU A 185 -3.83 -21.27 -2.25
C LEU A 185 -4.58 -20.90 -0.98
N LEU A 186 -5.69 -20.18 -1.14
CA LEU A 186 -6.57 -19.74 -0.07
C LEU A 186 -7.78 -20.67 0.02
N ASP A 187 -8.06 -21.13 1.23
CA ASP A 187 -9.38 -21.61 1.60
C ASP A 187 -10.30 -20.43 1.95
N GLU A 188 -11.54 -20.73 2.30
CA GLU A 188 -12.55 -19.71 2.60
C GLU A 188 -12.20 -18.88 3.84
N ALA A 189 -11.63 -19.49 4.88
CA ALA A 189 -11.25 -18.79 6.10
C ALA A 189 -10.08 -17.83 5.83
N ALA A 190 -9.06 -18.28 5.11
CA ALA A 190 -7.96 -17.44 4.69
C ALA A 190 -8.45 -16.31 3.77
N ALA A 191 -9.38 -16.57 2.85
CA ALA A 191 -9.95 -15.51 2.01
C ALA A 191 -10.67 -14.42 2.84
N GLN A 192 -11.35 -14.77 3.94
CA GLN A 192 -11.95 -13.79 4.86
C GLN A 192 -10.90 -12.95 5.60
N ASP A 193 -9.79 -13.56 6.03
CA ASP A 193 -8.67 -12.81 6.63
C ASP A 193 -8.09 -11.80 5.62
N TRP A 194 -7.88 -12.24 4.36
CA TRP A 194 -7.40 -11.39 3.29
C TRP A 194 -8.37 -10.24 2.98
N LEU A 195 -9.68 -10.48 2.90
CA LEU A 195 -10.69 -9.43 2.74
C LEU A 195 -10.62 -8.39 3.86
N THR A 196 -10.56 -8.86 5.12
CA THR A 196 -10.51 -8.00 6.31
C THR A 196 -9.28 -7.10 6.27
N VAL A 197 -8.12 -7.69 6.00
CA VAL A 197 -6.84 -7.00 6.03
C VAL A 197 -6.68 -6.04 4.86
N LEU A 198 -7.03 -6.43 3.63
CA LEU A 198 -6.99 -5.54 2.47
C LEU A 198 -7.92 -4.35 2.66
N ASN A 199 -9.11 -4.57 3.20
CA ASN A 199 -10.04 -3.50 3.54
C ASN A 199 -9.46 -2.55 4.60
N ASP A 200 -8.85 -3.08 5.67
CA ASP A 200 -8.25 -2.26 6.72
C ASP A 200 -7.09 -1.40 6.17
N LEU A 201 -6.18 -1.99 5.37
CA LEU A 201 -5.09 -1.25 4.71
C LEU A 201 -5.66 -0.13 3.82
N ARG A 202 -6.69 -0.43 3.03
CA ARG A 202 -7.36 0.54 2.15
C ARG A 202 -8.00 1.68 2.93
N LEU A 203 -8.66 1.40 4.05
CA LEU A 203 -9.29 2.41 4.93
C LEU A 203 -8.24 3.30 5.59
N VAL A 204 -7.12 2.73 6.03
CA VAL A 204 -6.00 3.49 6.60
C VAL A 204 -5.45 4.46 5.56
N LEU A 205 -5.12 3.98 4.36
CA LEU A 205 -4.59 4.83 3.29
C LEU A 205 -5.60 5.88 2.83
N GLY A 206 -6.87 5.50 2.68
CA GLY A 206 -7.94 6.44 2.31
C GLY A 206 -8.06 7.57 3.33
N THR A 207 -7.99 7.26 4.62
CA THR A 207 -8.01 8.28 5.68
C THR A 207 -6.81 9.21 5.61
N ARG A 208 -5.61 8.69 5.33
CA ARG A 208 -4.38 9.50 5.18
C ARG A 208 -4.38 10.37 3.93
N LEU A 209 -5.03 9.91 2.87
CA LEU A 209 -5.28 10.67 1.64
C LEU A 209 -6.37 11.73 1.81
N GLY A 210 -7.11 11.71 2.93
CA GLY A 210 -8.22 12.63 3.17
C GLY A 210 -9.48 12.27 2.38
N LEU A 211 -9.69 11.00 2.05
CA LEU A 211 -10.85 10.54 1.28
C LEU A 211 -12.06 10.41 2.21
N THR A 212 -13.01 11.31 2.04
CA THR A 212 -14.24 11.37 2.86
C THR A 212 -15.49 10.99 2.09
N ASP A 213 -15.45 11.09 0.77
CA ASP A 213 -16.59 10.98 -0.14
C ASP A 213 -16.14 10.55 -1.54
N ASP A 214 -17.11 10.43 -2.44
CA ASP A 214 -16.85 10.03 -3.82
C ASP A 214 -16.04 11.11 -4.58
N GLU A 215 -16.28 12.40 -4.30
CA GLU A 215 -15.59 13.51 -4.98
C GLU A 215 -14.08 13.52 -4.67
N SER A 216 -13.71 13.32 -3.40
CA SER A 216 -12.30 13.21 -2.98
C SER A 216 -11.62 11.98 -3.58
N THR A 217 -12.37 10.89 -3.81
CA THR A 217 -11.85 9.70 -4.50
C THR A 217 -11.63 9.99 -5.99
N GLU A 218 -12.55 10.69 -6.65
CA GLU A 218 -12.40 11.11 -8.05
C GLU A 218 -11.30 12.17 -8.26
N GLU A 219 -10.93 12.92 -7.23
CA GLU A 219 -9.76 13.82 -7.26
C GLU A 219 -8.46 13.05 -7.47
N LEU A 220 -8.34 11.82 -6.95
CA LEU A 220 -7.13 11.00 -7.11
C LEU A 220 -6.82 10.72 -8.59
N ASP A 221 -7.87 10.58 -9.41
CA ASP A 221 -7.78 10.41 -10.86
C ASP A 221 -7.38 11.70 -11.60
N ARG A 222 -7.22 12.82 -10.88
CA ARG A 222 -6.92 14.18 -11.39
C ARG A 222 -5.69 14.86 -10.74
N LEU A 223 -4.96 14.17 -9.86
CA LEU A 223 -3.68 14.61 -9.27
C LEU A 223 -2.60 15.02 -10.29
N SER A 224 -1.92 16.14 -10.07
CA SER A 224 -0.74 16.49 -10.90
C SER A 224 0.32 15.37 -10.86
N PRO A 225 1.07 15.10 -11.95
CA PRO A 225 2.23 14.19 -11.94
C PRO A 225 3.28 14.47 -10.86
N ASP A 226 3.33 15.71 -10.36
CA ASP A 226 4.24 16.15 -9.30
C ASP A 226 3.56 16.21 -7.91
N ASP A 227 2.30 15.76 -7.80
CA ASP A 227 1.57 15.77 -6.52
C ASP A 227 2.21 14.76 -5.55
N PRO A 228 2.60 15.19 -4.34
CA PRO A 228 3.27 14.32 -3.36
C PRO A 228 2.40 13.14 -2.89
N ARG A 229 1.08 13.19 -3.09
CA ARG A 229 0.13 12.12 -2.73
C ARG A 229 0.15 10.95 -3.72
N LEU A 230 0.70 11.12 -4.92
CA LEU A 230 0.64 10.11 -5.99
C LEU A 230 1.09 8.71 -5.58
N PRO A 231 2.22 8.51 -4.86
CA PRO A 231 2.64 7.17 -4.47
C PRO A 231 1.61 6.50 -3.54
N MET A 232 1.08 7.23 -2.57
CA MET A 232 0.07 6.71 -1.64
C MET A 232 -1.26 6.43 -2.36
N ALA A 233 -1.64 7.29 -3.32
CA ALA A 233 -2.81 7.08 -4.17
C ALA A 233 -2.66 5.81 -5.03
N ALA A 234 -1.46 5.56 -5.58
CA ALA A 234 -1.20 4.35 -6.36
C ALA A 234 -1.34 3.06 -5.51
N VAL A 235 -0.83 3.07 -4.28
CA VAL A 235 -1.01 1.94 -3.35
C VAL A 235 -2.48 1.76 -2.96
N TYR A 236 -3.21 2.85 -2.67
CA TYR A 236 -4.64 2.80 -2.39
C TYR A 236 -5.45 2.20 -3.56
N SER A 237 -5.14 2.59 -4.80
CA SER A 237 -5.77 2.04 -5.99
C SER A 237 -5.46 0.55 -6.15
N PHE A 238 -4.20 0.16 -5.98
CA PHE A 238 -3.80 -1.25 -6.00
C PHE A 238 -4.57 -2.10 -4.97
N LEU A 239 -4.66 -1.66 -3.72
CA LEU A 239 -5.41 -2.37 -2.68
C LEU A 239 -6.92 -2.44 -2.99
N THR A 240 -7.46 -1.36 -3.59
CA THR A 240 -8.87 -1.31 -3.98
C THR A 240 -9.18 -2.32 -5.09
N GLU A 241 -8.32 -2.40 -6.11
CA GLU A 241 -8.43 -3.38 -7.20
C GLU A 241 -8.29 -4.82 -6.68
N LEU A 242 -7.32 -5.07 -5.80
CA LEU A 242 -7.08 -6.39 -5.21
C LEU A 242 -8.25 -6.87 -4.35
N LEU A 243 -8.86 -5.97 -3.56
CA LEU A 243 -10.04 -6.26 -2.75
C LEU A 243 -11.29 -6.55 -3.62
N ASP A 244 -11.49 -5.77 -4.68
CA ASP A 244 -12.59 -5.95 -5.65
C ASP A 244 -12.45 -7.30 -6.38
N GLU A 245 -11.23 -7.68 -6.78
CA GLU A 245 -10.95 -8.97 -7.41
C GLU A 245 -11.24 -10.15 -6.47
N LEU A 246 -10.78 -10.10 -5.21
CA LEU A 246 -11.06 -11.15 -4.23
C LEU A 246 -12.57 -11.28 -3.96
N THR A 247 -13.26 -10.15 -3.81
CA THR A 247 -14.70 -10.11 -3.58
C THR A 247 -15.45 -10.77 -4.74
N ARG A 248 -15.11 -10.43 -6.00
CA ARG A 248 -15.71 -11.06 -7.19
C ARG A 248 -15.39 -12.54 -7.30
N THR A 249 -14.22 -12.96 -6.83
CA THR A 249 -13.79 -14.37 -6.89
C THR A 249 -14.55 -15.25 -5.90
N LEU A 250 -15.03 -14.65 -4.80
CA LEU A 250 -15.81 -15.35 -3.77
C LEU A 250 -17.27 -15.58 -4.16
N LEU A 251 -17.86 -14.66 -4.94
CA LEU A 251 -19.22 -14.77 -5.51
C LEU A 251 -19.32 -15.86 -6.59
#